data_AF-A0A6P1P020-F1
#
_entry.id   AF-A0A6P1P020-F1
#
_cell.length_a   1.000
_cell.length_b   1.000
_cell.length_c   1.000
_cell.angle_alpha   90.00
_cell.angle_beta   90.00
_cell.angle_gamma   90.00
#
_symmetry.space_group_name_H-M   'P 1'
#
loop_
_entity.id
_entity.type
_entity.pdbx_description
1 polymer ?
#
loop_
_entity_poly.entity_id
_entity_poly.type
_entity_poly.pdbx_seq_one_letter_code
_entity_poly.pdbx_strand_id
1 'polypeptide(L)'
;MLAESYRVLQVPLGAQMPEVRRAYRQLVLQYHPDRNHAPGANEMFLRVQAAYEFLQGYHSQPAAFYKPPVASPPSAKSKAEQDWEKYQYVYEPPADPKEFAAWAEVGKERVRRQAKKDHEMYILRTLAMKAKWWYPLARLVSYLVLCLGTAFGLAVLLTPVMFGWAGYFYYSYYYRFILLGVIIMPIGWRVLQMMKDLRQDIKYYFGEDLPASKL
;
A
#
# COMPACT_ATOMS: atom_id res chain seq x y z
N MET A 1 17.08 34.68 10.68
CA MET A 1 15.68 34.29 10.92
C MET A 1 15.01 35.20 11.94
N LEU A 2 15.56 35.39 13.16
CA LEU A 2 14.96 36.26 14.19
C LEU A 2 14.64 37.69 13.73
N ALA A 3 15.64 38.41 13.19
CA ALA A 3 15.44 39.78 12.71
C ALA A 3 14.42 39.89 11.56
N GLU A 4 14.29 38.83 10.77
CA GLU A 4 13.31 38.79 9.67
C GLU A 4 11.89 38.61 10.20
N SER A 5 11.69 37.77 11.23
CA SER A 5 10.36 37.57 11.84
C SER A 5 9.80 38.84 12.49
N TYR A 6 10.64 39.65 13.16
CA TYR A 6 10.21 40.96 13.69
C TYR A 6 9.89 41.96 12.57
N ARG A 7 10.66 41.94 11.47
CA ARG A 7 10.40 42.80 10.29
C ARG A 7 9.09 42.44 9.59
N VAL A 8 8.82 41.15 9.39
CA VAL A 8 7.58 40.65 8.75
C VAL A 8 6.34 41.05 9.58
N LEU A 9 6.44 41.00 10.91
CA LEU A 9 5.37 41.42 11.81
C LEU A 9 5.34 42.94 12.09
N GLN A 10 6.23 43.71 11.45
CA GLN A 10 6.34 45.17 11.60
C GLN A 10 6.46 45.64 13.05
N VAL A 11 7.19 44.88 13.86
CA VAL A 11 7.42 45.17 15.28
C VAL A 11 8.91 45.42 15.53
N PRO A 12 9.28 46.24 16.53
CA PRO A 12 10.67 46.49 16.86
C PRO A 12 11.38 45.21 17.31
N LEU A 13 12.68 45.14 17.06
CA LEU A 13 13.50 44.00 17.46
C LEU A 13 13.49 43.90 19.00
N GLY A 14 12.97 42.80 19.54
CA GLY A 14 12.79 42.62 20.99
C GLY A 14 11.44 43.08 21.56
N ALA A 15 10.46 43.40 20.71
CA ALA A 15 9.07 43.66 21.11
C ALA A 15 8.52 42.57 22.03
N GLN A 16 7.71 42.92 23.02
CA GLN A 16 7.17 41.91 23.94
C GLN A 16 6.06 41.08 23.27
N MET A 17 5.84 39.85 23.76
CA MET A 17 4.78 38.96 23.25
C MET A 17 3.37 39.59 23.11
N PRO A 18 2.87 40.44 24.04
CA PRO A 18 1.61 41.15 23.83
C PRO A 18 1.59 42.05 22.60
N GLU A 19 2.71 42.69 22.25
CA GLU A 19 2.86 43.53 21.06
C GLU A 19 2.89 42.70 19.78
N VAL A 20 3.65 41.59 19.80
CA VAL A 20 3.72 40.59 18.73
C VAL A 20 2.34 40.02 18.40
N ARG A 21 1.56 39.66 19.43
CA ARG A 21 0.17 39.16 19.27
C ARG A 21 -0.77 40.21 18.70
N ARG A 22 -0.59 41.49 19.05
CA ARG A 22 -1.41 42.58 18.53
C ARG A 22 -1.13 42.81 17.04
N ALA A 23 0.13 42.87 16.65
CA ALA A 23 0.55 43.02 15.26
C ALA A 23 0.11 41.85 14.39
N TYR A 24 0.27 40.61 14.88
CA TYR A 24 -0.21 39.40 14.20
C TYR A 24 -1.71 39.47 13.88
N ARG A 25 -2.56 39.81 14.87
CA ARG A 25 -4.00 39.94 14.65
C ARG A 25 -4.37 40.99 13.59
N GLN A 26 -3.65 42.11 13.57
CA GLN A 26 -3.88 43.17 12.59
C GLN A 26 -3.51 42.71 11.17
N LEU A 27 -2.36 42.07 11.00
CA LEU A 27 -1.88 41.58 9.71
C LEU A 27 -2.73 40.40 9.20
N VAL A 28 -3.17 39.50 10.07
CA VAL A 28 -4.08 38.40 9.69
C VAL A 28 -5.42 38.91 9.19
N LEU A 29 -5.97 39.96 9.82
CA LEU A 29 -7.22 40.57 9.36
C LEU A 29 -7.05 41.29 8.01
N GLN A 30 -5.85 41.83 7.74
CA GLN A 30 -5.52 42.55 6.50
C GLN A 30 -5.25 41.62 5.31
N TYR A 31 -4.65 40.46 5.56
CA TYR A 31 -4.27 39.47 4.54
C TYR A 31 -5.11 38.19 4.58
N HIS A 32 -6.26 38.21 5.26
CA HIS A 32 -7.14 37.05 5.35
C HIS A 32 -7.58 36.61 3.94
N PRO A 33 -7.46 35.32 3.58
CA PRO A 33 -7.77 34.84 2.22
C PRO A 33 -9.22 35.10 1.81
N ASP A 34 -10.15 35.12 2.77
CA ASP A 34 -11.57 35.42 2.52
C ASP A 34 -11.89 36.91 2.35
N ARG A 35 -11.00 37.82 2.78
CA ARG A 35 -11.27 39.28 2.78
C ARG A 35 -10.39 40.03 1.79
N ASN A 36 -9.25 39.47 1.41
CA ASN A 36 -8.28 40.09 0.52
C ASN A 36 -7.85 39.11 -0.58
N HIS A 37 -8.36 39.34 -1.80
CA HIS A 37 -8.05 38.54 -2.98
C HIS A 37 -6.93 39.14 -3.85
N ALA A 38 -6.14 40.07 -3.30
CA ALA A 38 -5.02 40.65 -4.05
C ALA A 38 -3.95 39.59 -4.36
N PRO A 39 -3.31 39.64 -5.55
CA PRO A 39 -2.20 38.75 -5.89
C PRO A 39 -1.03 39.02 -4.92
N GLY A 40 -0.69 38.02 -4.11
CA GLY A 40 0.35 38.11 -3.07
C GLY A 40 -0.17 38.16 -1.62
N ALA A 41 -1.48 38.33 -1.40
CA ALA A 41 -2.06 38.31 -0.04
C ALA A 41 -1.84 36.96 0.67
N ASN A 42 -1.96 35.85 -0.06
CA ASN A 42 -1.73 34.50 0.47
C ASN A 42 -0.26 34.26 0.87
N GLU A 43 0.69 34.73 0.09
CA GLU A 43 2.12 34.60 0.42
C GLU A 43 2.49 35.43 1.66
N MET A 44 1.92 36.64 1.77
CA MET A 44 2.10 37.49 2.94
C MET A 44 1.47 36.88 4.19
N PHE A 45 0.28 36.28 4.06
CA PHE A 45 -0.39 35.56 5.15
C PHE A 45 0.48 34.42 5.69
N LEU A 46 1.03 33.57 4.80
CA LEU A 46 1.92 32.48 5.18
C LEU A 46 3.20 32.98 5.88
N ARG A 47 3.80 34.08 5.38
CA ARG A 47 4.98 34.70 6.00
C ARG A 47 4.69 35.25 7.40
N VAL A 48 3.54 35.91 7.58
CA VAL A 48 3.07 36.43 8.86
C VAL A 48 2.83 35.31 9.87
N GLN A 49 2.23 34.21 9.44
CA GLN A 49 2.03 33.02 10.27
C GLN A 49 3.36 32.39 10.70
N ALA A 50 4.27 32.14 9.77
CA ALA A 50 5.58 31.56 10.06
C ALA A 50 6.42 32.45 11.00
N ALA A 51 6.36 33.78 10.83
CA ALA A 51 7.04 34.73 11.70
C ALA A 51 6.47 34.70 13.14
N TYR A 52 5.15 34.61 13.29
CA TYR A 52 4.50 34.56 14.60
C TYR A 52 4.83 33.27 15.35
N GLU A 53 4.78 32.11 14.68
CA GLU A 53 5.14 30.81 15.27
C GLU A 53 6.60 30.80 15.75
N PHE A 54 7.52 31.38 14.96
CA PHE A 54 8.93 31.51 15.34
C PHE A 54 9.14 32.41 16.56
N LEU A 55 8.51 33.60 16.59
CA LEU A 55 8.61 34.51 17.74
C LEU A 55 7.92 33.96 18.98
N GLN A 56 6.86 33.16 18.81
CA GLN A 56 6.19 32.46 19.90
C GLN A 56 7.14 31.47 20.57
N GLY A 57 7.84 30.64 19.78
CA GLY A 57 8.86 29.74 20.28
C GLY A 57 10.07 30.45 20.92
N TYR A 58 10.41 31.64 20.43
CA TYR A 58 11.54 32.44 20.94
C TYR A 58 11.23 33.11 22.30
N HIS A 59 10.09 33.78 22.44
CA HIS A 59 9.69 34.50 23.67
C HIS A 59 9.16 33.59 24.78
N SER A 60 8.64 32.41 24.45
CA SER A 60 8.21 31.41 25.44
C SER A 60 9.37 30.76 26.19
N GLN A 61 10.61 31.18 25.94
CA GLN A 61 11.77 30.80 26.73
C GLN A 61 12.10 31.88 27.78
N PRO A 62 11.73 31.71 29.05
CA PRO A 62 12.61 32.18 30.11
C PRO A 62 13.94 31.44 29.91
N ALA A 63 15.07 32.11 29.99
CA ALA A 63 16.40 31.48 29.90
C ALA A 63 16.58 30.30 30.90
N ALA A 64 15.68 30.15 31.88
CA ALA A 64 15.62 29.07 32.86
C ALA A 64 14.53 28.00 32.63
N PHE A 65 13.61 28.17 31.67
CA PHE A 65 12.43 27.28 31.47
C PHE A 65 12.18 26.83 30.03
N TYR A 66 13.10 27.09 29.10
CA TYR A 66 13.13 26.32 27.86
C TYR A 66 13.57 24.89 28.15
N LYS A 67 12.59 24.04 28.48
CA LYS A 67 12.68 22.67 28.02
C LYS A 67 12.40 22.76 26.52
N PRO A 68 13.37 22.46 25.62
CA PRO A 68 13.00 22.12 24.24
C PRO A 68 11.85 21.11 24.31
N PRO A 69 10.99 20.97 23.27
CA PRO A 69 10.14 19.80 23.20
C PRO A 69 11.08 18.64 23.49
N VAL A 70 10.88 17.98 24.63
CA VAL A 70 11.68 16.82 24.96
C VAL A 70 11.16 15.85 23.92
N ALA A 71 11.80 15.84 22.75
CA ALA A 71 12.05 14.60 22.07
C ALA A 71 12.53 13.74 23.22
N SER A 72 11.63 12.90 23.74
CA SER A 72 11.90 11.94 24.80
C SER A 72 13.33 11.48 24.54
N PRO A 73 14.28 11.68 25.48
CA PRO A 73 15.70 11.39 25.21
C PRO A 73 15.71 10.06 24.47
N PRO A 74 16.15 10.02 23.19
CA PRO A 74 15.68 9.07 22.18
C PRO A 74 15.56 7.75 22.89
N SER A 75 14.30 7.34 23.18
CA SER A 75 14.01 6.31 24.16
C SER A 75 15.00 5.21 23.91
N ALA A 76 15.90 4.93 24.87
CA ALA A 76 17.14 4.20 24.60
C ALA A 76 16.81 3.06 23.64
N LYS A 77 17.22 3.21 22.37
CA LYS A 77 16.68 2.40 21.27
C LYS A 77 16.75 0.96 21.71
N SER A 78 15.67 0.21 21.56
CA SER A 78 15.68 -1.18 21.97
C SER A 78 16.85 -1.89 21.26
N LYS A 79 17.41 -2.93 21.87
CA LYS A 79 18.52 -3.67 21.28
C LYS A 79 18.20 -4.08 19.81
N ALA A 80 16.96 -4.48 19.54
CA ALA A 80 16.48 -4.81 18.20
C ALA A 80 16.50 -3.62 17.22
N GLU A 81 16.16 -2.41 17.67
CA GLU A 81 16.24 -1.20 16.83
C GLU A 81 17.69 -0.80 16.55
N GLN A 82 18.58 -0.95 17.53
CA GLN A 82 20.02 -0.72 17.33
C GLN A 82 20.61 -1.72 16.35
N ASP A 83 20.29 -3.01 16.52
CA ASP A 83 20.72 -4.08 15.62
C ASP A 83 20.15 -3.87 14.20
N TRP A 84 18.88 -3.45 14.10
CA TRP A 84 18.24 -3.11 12.82
C TRP A 84 18.99 -1.95 12.13
N GLU A 85 19.27 -0.85 12.82
CA GLU A 85 19.99 0.29 12.24
C GLU A 85 21.40 -0.08 11.80
N LYS A 86 22.09 -0.91 12.59
CA LYS A 86 23.45 -1.36 12.29
C LYS A 86 23.48 -2.28 11.07
N TYR A 87 22.56 -3.25 10.97
CA TYR A 87 22.65 -4.31 9.97
C TYR A 87 21.68 -4.19 8.80
N GLN A 88 20.74 -3.25 8.78
CA GLN A 88 19.74 -3.13 7.69
C GLN A 88 20.34 -3.06 6.28
N TYR A 89 21.52 -2.44 6.11
CA TYR A 89 22.21 -2.34 4.82
C TYR A 89 23.46 -3.20 4.70
N VAL A 90 23.75 -4.00 5.73
CA VAL A 90 24.92 -4.90 5.74
C VAL A 90 24.50 -6.25 5.18
N TYR A 91 25.07 -6.60 4.03
CA TYR A 91 24.82 -7.88 3.34
C TYR A 91 25.87 -8.94 3.65
N GLU A 92 27.07 -8.52 4.03
CA GLU A 92 28.16 -9.42 4.39
C GLU A 92 28.00 -9.91 5.83
N PRO A 93 28.11 -11.22 6.08
CA PRO A 93 27.98 -11.77 7.44
C PRO A 93 29.19 -11.37 8.31
N PRO A 94 28.96 -10.83 9.52
CA PRO A 94 30.04 -10.53 10.48
C PRO A 94 30.82 -11.78 10.92
N ALA A 95 32.12 -11.64 11.19
CA ALA A 95 33.00 -12.74 11.61
C ALA A 95 32.80 -13.17 13.08
N ASP A 96 32.32 -12.26 13.95
CA ASP A 96 32.02 -12.58 15.36
C ASP A 96 30.70 -13.36 15.48
N PRO A 97 30.68 -14.55 16.12
CA PRO A 97 29.47 -15.36 16.28
C PRO A 97 28.26 -14.64 16.89
N LYS A 98 28.49 -13.70 17.84
CA LYS A 98 27.39 -12.96 18.48
C LYS A 98 26.79 -11.91 17.53
N GLU A 99 27.63 -11.23 16.77
CA GLU A 99 27.19 -10.27 15.76
C GLU A 99 26.50 -10.96 14.58
N PHE A 100 26.96 -12.15 14.20
CA PHE A 100 26.35 -12.97 13.16
C PHE A 100 24.88 -13.30 13.49
N ALA A 101 24.58 -13.67 14.74
CA ALA A 101 23.21 -13.98 15.15
C ALA A 101 22.29 -12.75 15.01
N ALA A 102 22.74 -11.57 15.47
CA ALA A 102 21.99 -10.33 15.34
C ALA A 102 21.79 -9.93 13.86
N TRP A 103 22.84 -10.03 13.04
CA TRP A 103 22.75 -9.79 11.59
C TRP A 103 21.76 -10.75 10.90
N ALA A 104 21.77 -12.03 11.27
CA ALA A 104 20.88 -13.04 10.70
C ALA A 104 19.40 -12.78 11.07
N GLU A 105 19.13 -12.31 12.29
CA GLU A 105 17.78 -11.91 12.71
C GLU A 105 17.28 -10.69 11.92
N VAL A 106 18.11 -9.66 11.79
CA VAL A 106 17.81 -8.48 10.95
C VAL A 106 17.60 -8.91 9.49
N GLY A 107 18.39 -9.85 8.98
CA GLY A 107 18.20 -10.46 7.67
C GLY A 107 16.82 -11.08 7.47
N LYS A 108 16.36 -11.90 8.42
CA LYS A 108 15.00 -12.48 8.41
C LYS A 108 13.93 -11.39 8.45
N GLU A 109 14.16 -10.35 9.24
CA GLU A 109 13.20 -9.26 9.39
C GLU A 109 13.11 -8.36 8.14
N ARG A 110 14.22 -8.16 7.41
CA ARG A 110 14.21 -7.53 6.08
C ARG A 110 13.30 -8.26 5.11
N VAL A 111 13.44 -9.58 5.00
CA VAL A 111 12.61 -10.40 4.12
C VAL A 111 11.12 -10.26 4.49
N ARG A 112 10.79 -10.30 5.78
CA ARG A 112 9.40 -10.12 6.25
C ARG A 112 8.84 -8.74 5.92
N ARG A 113 9.61 -7.66 6.14
CA ARG A 113 9.19 -6.29 5.83
C ARG A 113 9.07 -6.07 4.33
N GLN A 114 9.98 -6.62 3.55
CA GLN A 114 9.94 -6.54 2.10
C GLN A 114 8.72 -7.27 1.54
N ALA A 115 8.45 -8.50 2.00
CA ALA A 115 7.27 -9.26 1.60
C ALA A 115 5.95 -8.51 1.90
N LYS A 116 5.87 -7.81 3.05
CA LYS A 116 4.71 -6.96 3.37
C LYS A 116 4.57 -5.79 2.39
N LYS A 117 5.65 -5.05 2.12
CA LYS A 117 5.64 -3.91 1.17
C LYS A 117 5.29 -4.36 -0.24
N ASP A 118 5.86 -5.48 -0.68
CA ASP A 118 5.60 -6.04 -2.01
C ASP A 118 4.13 -6.46 -2.13
N HIS A 119 3.55 -7.06 -1.08
CA HIS A 119 2.13 -7.40 -1.02
C HIS A 119 1.23 -6.16 -1.05
N GLU A 120 1.55 -5.10 -0.31
CA GLU A 120 0.82 -3.83 -0.35
C GLU A 120 0.86 -3.20 -1.76
N MET A 121 2.05 -3.14 -2.37
CA MET A 121 2.21 -2.63 -3.73
C MET A 121 1.47 -3.48 -4.77
N TYR A 122 1.42 -4.80 -4.56
CA TYR A 122 0.65 -5.71 -5.39
C TYR A 122 -0.85 -5.41 -5.34
N ILE A 123 -1.40 -5.17 -4.15
CA ILE A 123 -2.80 -4.77 -3.97
C ILE A 123 -3.06 -3.47 -4.72
N LEU A 124 -2.23 -2.44 -4.53
CA LEU A 124 -2.38 -1.15 -5.22
C LEU A 124 -2.37 -1.30 -6.74
N ARG A 125 -1.44 -2.10 -7.29
CA ARG A 125 -1.38 -2.38 -8.73
C ARG A 125 -2.63 -3.09 -9.22
N THR A 126 -3.17 -4.00 -8.43
CA THR A 126 -4.39 -4.75 -8.75
C THR A 126 -5.63 -3.85 -8.75
N LEU A 127 -5.77 -2.98 -7.75
CA LEU A 127 -6.84 -1.97 -7.70
C LEU A 127 -6.76 -1.01 -8.88
N ALA A 128 -5.55 -0.54 -9.21
CA ALA A 128 -5.32 0.31 -10.38
C ALA A 128 -5.68 -0.39 -11.70
N MET A 129 -5.51 -1.71 -11.79
CA MET A 129 -5.95 -2.49 -12.95
C MET A 129 -7.48 -2.60 -13.01
N LYS A 130 -8.12 -2.92 -11.88
CA LYS A 130 -9.58 -3.06 -11.76
C LYS A 130 -10.33 -1.75 -12.06
N ALA A 131 -9.71 -0.61 -11.78
CA ALA A 131 -10.26 0.71 -12.07
C ALA A 131 -10.26 1.06 -13.58
N LYS A 132 -9.56 0.31 -14.43
CA LYS A 132 -9.52 0.60 -15.88
C LYS A 132 -10.81 0.19 -16.56
N TRP A 133 -11.26 1.01 -17.52
CA TRP A 133 -12.52 0.82 -18.26
C TRP A 133 -12.62 -0.52 -19.02
N TRP A 134 -11.49 -1.10 -19.44
CA TRP A 134 -11.47 -2.37 -20.20
C TRP A 134 -11.56 -3.61 -19.31
N TYR A 135 -11.30 -3.48 -18.00
CA TYR A 135 -11.33 -4.62 -17.06
C TYR A 135 -12.70 -5.33 -17.00
N PRO A 136 -13.85 -4.63 -16.86
CA PRO A 136 -15.15 -5.31 -16.89
C PRO A 136 -15.45 -5.99 -18.22
N LEU A 137 -15.00 -5.43 -19.35
CA LEU A 137 -15.15 -6.04 -20.67
C LEU A 137 -14.32 -7.33 -20.80
N ALA A 138 -13.04 -7.28 -20.44
CA ALA A 138 -12.16 -8.45 -20.45
C ALA A 138 -12.69 -9.56 -19.54
N ARG A 139 -13.27 -9.20 -18.38
CA ARG A 139 -13.93 -10.13 -17.47
C ARG A 139 -15.17 -10.77 -18.07
N LEU A 140 -15.99 -10.02 -18.81
CA LEU A 140 -17.16 -10.57 -19.49
C LEU A 140 -16.74 -11.56 -20.60
N VAL A 141 -15.73 -11.20 -21.38
CA VAL A 141 -15.18 -12.05 -22.44
C VAL A 141 -14.63 -13.36 -21.87
N SER A 142 -13.91 -13.31 -20.75
CA SER A 142 -13.38 -14.52 -20.12
C SER A 142 -14.49 -15.46 -19.63
N TYR A 143 -15.59 -14.92 -19.08
CA TYR A 143 -16.77 -15.74 -18.74
C TYR A 143 -17.46 -16.32 -19.98
N LEU A 144 -17.58 -15.57 -21.08
CA LEU A 144 -18.13 -16.09 -22.34
C LEU A 144 -17.32 -17.26 -22.89
N VAL A 145 -16.00 -17.13 -22.93
CA VAL A 145 -15.10 -18.21 -23.38
C VAL A 145 -15.28 -19.45 -22.52
N LEU A 146 -15.38 -19.26 -21.20
CA LEU A 146 -15.57 -20.36 -20.26
C LEU A 146 -16.94 -21.04 -20.47
N CYS A 147 -18.02 -20.27 -20.65
CA CYS A 147 -19.36 -20.80 -20.97
C CYS A 147 -19.41 -21.54 -22.32
N LEU A 148 -18.74 -21.02 -23.35
CA LEU A 148 -18.67 -21.69 -24.65
C LEU A 148 -17.86 -22.98 -24.57
N GLY A 149 -16.75 -22.97 -23.84
CA GLY A 149 -15.93 -24.17 -23.60
C GLY A 149 -16.69 -25.25 -22.83
N THR A 150 -17.46 -24.87 -21.80
CA THR A 150 -18.29 -25.83 -21.05
C THR A 150 -19.44 -26.38 -21.91
N ALA A 151 -20.11 -25.53 -22.69
CA ALA A 151 -21.16 -25.97 -23.61
C ALA A 151 -20.62 -26.93 -24.68
N PHE A 152 -19.45 -26.64 -25.26
CA PHE A 152 -18.78 -27.51 -26.22
C PHE A 152 -18.37 -28.85 -25.60
N GLY A 153 -17.77 -28.83 -24.40
CA GLY A 153 -17.42 -30.04 -23.66
C GLY A 153 -18.65 -30.92 -23.36
N LEU A 154 -19.76 -30.32 -22.96
CA LEU A 154 -21.02 -31.02 -22.75
C LEU A 154 -21.58 -31.61 -24.04
N ALA A 155 -21.51 -30.87 -25.16
CA ALA A 155 -21.94 -31.37 -26.46
C ALA A 155 -21.12 -32.61 -26.88
N VAL A 156 -19.79 -32.58 -26.70
CA VAL A 156 -18.92 -33.73 -26.98
C VAL A 156 -19.26 -34.93 -26.08
N LEU A 157 -19.55 -34.69 -24.79
CA LEU A 157 -19.96 -35.75 -23.85
C LEU A 157 -21.34 -36.34 -24.18
N LEU A 158 -22.27 -35.54 -24.69
CA LEU A 158 -23.61 -35.98 -25.09
C LEU A 158 -23.64 -36.66 -26.47
N THR A 159 -22.65 -36.38 -27.31
CA THR A 159 -22.50 -36.98 -28.66
C THR A 159 -22.62 -38.52 -28.64
N PRO A 160 -21.87 -39.29 -27.82
CA PRO A 160 -21.98 -40.75 -27.79
C PRO A 160 -23.36 -41.26 -27.33
N VAL A 161 -24.08 -40.52 -26.48
CA VAL A 161 -25.45 -40.86 -26.07
C VAL A 161 -26.42 -40.70 -27.23
N MET A 162 -26.28 -39.60 -27.98
CA MET A 162 -27.11 -39.31 -29.16
C MET A 162 -26.86 -40.31 -30.30
N PHE A 163 -25.60 -40.66 -30.58
CA PHE A 163 -25.25 -41.62 -31.63
C PHE A 163 -25.52 -43.08 -31.25
N GLY A 164 -25.41 -43.42 -29.96
CA GLY A 164 -25.80 -44.75 -29.44
C GLY A 164 -27.30 -44.99 -29.52
N TRP A 165 -28.12 -43.95 -29.30
CA TRP A 165 -29.59 -44.04 -29.43
C TRP A 165 -30.05 -44.10 -30.90
N ALA A 166 -29.28 -43.48 -31.81
CA ALA A 166 -29.55 -43.47 -33.25
C ALA A 166 -29.13 -44.75 -34.01
N GLY A 167 -28.59 -45.77 -33.33
CA GLY A 167 -28.31 -47.09 -33.92
C GLY A 167 -27.10 -47.17 -34.87
N TYR A 168 -26.25 -46.14 -34.93
CA TYR A 168 -25.03 -46.15 -35.76
C TYR A 168 -23.85 -46.76 -34.99
N PHE A 169 -23.67 -48.09 -35.06
CA PHE A 169 -22.55 -48.77 -34.43
C PHE A 169 -21.37 -49.00 -35.40
N TYR A 170 -20.22 -48.37 -35.12
CA TYR A 170 -18.90 -48.93 -35.42
C TYR A 170 -18.20 -49.23 -34.08
N TYR A 171 -18.26 -50.50 -33.65
CA TYR A 171 -17.77 -51.00 -32.35
C TYR A 171 -16.28 -50.72 -32.07
N SER A 172 -15.45 -50.52 -33.10
CA SER A 172 -13.99 -50.39 -32.94
C SER A 172 -13.54 -49.04 -32.35
N TYR A 173 -14.31 -47.96 -32.49
CA TYR A 173 -13.92 -46.65 -31.97
C TYR A 173 -14.33 -46.46 -30.50
N TYR A 174 -15.33 -47.20 -30.03
CA TYR A 174 -15.94 -47.04 -28.70
C TYR A 174 -14.99 -47.36 -27.55
N TYR A 175 -14.26 -48.47 -27.63
CA TYR A 175 -13.30 -48.89 -26.59
C TYR A 175 -12.10 -47.93 -26.46
N ARG A 176 -11.70 -47.27 -27.56
CA ARG A 176 -10.62 -46.29 -27.56
C ARG A 176 -11.00 -45.05 -26.75
N PHE A 177 -12.25 -44.58 -26.85
CA PHE A 177 -12.74 -43.44 -26.06
C PHE A 177 -12.89 -43.79 -24.57
N ILE A 178 -13.34 -45.00 -24.23
CA ILE A 178 -13.45 -45.46 -22.83
C ILE A 178 -12.06 -45.53 -22.17
N LEU A 179 -11.07 -46.11 -22.85
CA LEU A 179 -9.68 -46.15 -22.36
C LEU A 179 -9.09 -44.76 -22.17
N LEU A 180 -9.35 -43.84 -23.11
CA LEU A 180 -8.96 -42.44 -22.98
C LEU A 180 -9.62 -41.76 -21.77
N GLY A 181 -10.90 -42.02 -21.52
CA GLY A 181 -11.64 -41.49 -20.37
C GLY A 181 -11.07 -41.95 -19.03
N VAL A 182 -10.69 -43.23 -18.91
CA VAL A 182 -10.07 -43.80 -17.69
C VAL A 182 -8.72 -43.16 -17.38
N ILE A 183 -7.95 -42.80 -18.41
CA ILE A 183 -6.65 -42.13 -18.25
C ILE A 183 -6.82 -40.63 -17.92
N ILE A 184 -7.78 -39.97 -18.54
CA ILE A 184 -8.00 -38.52 -18.37
C ILE A 184 -8.66 -38.19 -17.02
N MET A 185 -9.55 -39.04 -16.50
CA MET A 185 -10.27 -38.83 -15.24
C MET A 185 -9.37 -38.46 -14.04
N PRO A 186 -8.32 -39.22 -13.69
CA PRO A 186 -7.45 -38.90 -12.56
C PRO A 186 -6.63 -37.61 -12.80
N ILE A 187 -6.26 -37.31 -14.06
CA ILE A 187 -5.57 -36.07 -14.42
C ILE A 187 -6.51 -34.88 -14.23
N GLY A 188 -7.75 -34.97 -14.72
CA GLY A 188 -8.78 -33.96 -14.53
C GLY A 188 -9.09 -33.71 -13.05
N TRP A 189 -9.16 -34.76 -12.24
CA TRP A 189 -9.37 -34.64 -10.79
C TRP A 189 -8.23 -33.89 -10.10
N ARG A 190 -6.96 -34.20 -10.45
CA ARG A 190 -5.81 -33.46 -9.93
C ARG A 190 -5.80 -31.99 -10.36
N VAL A 191 -6.15 -31.71 -11.60
CA VAL A 191 -6.25 -30.32 -12.11
C VAL A 191 -7.32 -29.55 -11.33
N LEU A 192 -8.48 -30.15 -11.06
CA LEU A 192 -9.52 -29.53 -10.24
C LEU A 192 -9.08 -29.26 -8.79
N GLN A 193 -8.32 -30.17 -8.18
CA GLN A 193 -7.72 -29.94 -6.86
C GLN A 193 -6.73 -28.78 -6.91
N MET A 194 -5.81 -28.78 -7.87
CA MET A 194 -4.86 -27.68 -8.06
C MET A 194 -5.56 -26.33 -8.30
N MET A 195 -6.65 -26.31 -9.05
CA MET A 195 -7.44 -25.09 -9.26
C MET A 195 -8.16 -24.62 -7.98
N LYS A 196 -8.58 -25.54 -7.11
CA LYS A 196 -9.16 -25.18 -5.81
C LYS A 196 -8.10 -24.58 -4.88
N ASP A 197 -6.94 -25.21 -4.82
CA ASP A 197 -5.81 -24.75 -3.99
C ASP A 197 -5.32 -23.38 -4.50
N LEU A 198 -5.12 -23.25 -5.81
CA LEU A 198 -4.77 -21.98 -6.44
C LEU A 198 -5.81 -20.89 -6.17
N ARG A 199 -7.11 -21.23 -6.16
CA ARG A 199 -8.16 -20.27 -5.83
C ARG A 199 -8.09 -19.84 -4.36
N GLN A 200 -7.79 -20.76 -3.45
CA GLN A 200 -7.61 -20.44 -2.02
C GLN A 200 -6.38 -19.56 -1.80
N ASP A 201 -5.27 -19.87 -2.46
CA ASP A 201 -4.06 -19.06 -2.44
C ASP A 201 -4.30 -17.68 -3.06
N ILE A 202 -5.04 -17.63 -4.17
CA ILE A 202 -5.44 -16.35 -4.76
C ILE A 202 -6.25 -15.54 -3.75
N LYS A 203 -7.23 -16.14 -3.07
CA LYS A 203 -7.98 -15.43 -2.03
C LYS A 203 -7.11 -14.93 -0.89
N TYR A 204 -6.20 -15.77 -0.40
CA TYR A 204 -5.31 -15.46 0.71
C TYR A 204 -4.28 -14.37 0.38
N TYR A 205 -3.62 -14.47 -0.78
CA TYR A 205 -2.53 -13.57 -1.19
C TYR A 205 -3.00 -12.35 -1.99
N PHE A 206 -4.21 -12.35 -2.54
CA PHE A 206 -4.71 -11.30 -3.42
C PHE A 206 -5.85 -10.49 -2.80
N GLY A 207 -6.28 -10.85 -1.58
CA GLY A 207 -7.19 -10.04 -0.78
C GLY A 207 -8.58 -9.89 -1.40
N GLU A 208 -9.08 -10.91 -2.11
CA GLU A 208 -10.45 -10.91 -2.65
C GLU A 208 -11.53 -10.75 -1.56
N ASP A 209 -11.17 -10.94 -0.29
CA ASP A 209 -12.04 -10.83 0.89
C ASP A 209 -11.83 -9.53 1.69
N LEU A 210 -11.05 -8.56 1.19
CA LEU A 210 -10.93 -7.25 1.85
C LEU A 210 -12.31 -6.59 1.90
N PRO A 211 -12.81 -6.18 3.08
CA PRO A 211 -14.11 -5.54 3.19
C PRO A 211 -14.10 -4.27 2.32
N ALA A 212 -15.24 -3.95 1.70
CA ALA A 212 -15.39 -2.77 0.84
C ALA A 212 -15.00 -1.43 1.51
N SER A 213 -14.85 -1.41 2.85
CA SER A 213 -14.32 -0.28 3.63
C SER A 213 -12.80 -0.11 3.56
N LYS A 214 -12.06 -1.10 3.05
CA LYS A 214 -10.60 -1.06 2.81
C LYS A 214 -10.24 -1.11 1.31
N LEU A 215 -11.23 -1.13 0.44
CA LEU A 215 -11.14 -1.03 -1.02
C LEU A 215 -11.37 0.43 -1.44
#